data_AF-A0A2H0PXU4-F1
#
_entry.id   AF-A0A2H0PXU4-F1
#
_cell.length_a   1.000
_cell.length_b   1.000
_cell.length_c   1.000
_cell.angle_alpha   90.00
_cell.angle_beta   90.00
_cell.angle_gamma   90.00
#
_symmetry.space_group_name_H-M   'P 1'
#
loop_
_entity.id
_entity.type
_entity.pdbx_description
1 polymer ?
#
loop_
_entity_poly.entity_id
_entity_poly.type
_entity_poly.pdbx_seq_one_letter_code
_entity_poly.pdbx_strand_id
1 'polypeptide(L)'
;MNKKQLDLIVMAGCIVLAVCLSLRYELPGLAVIVFYLLLPAIYLCIRERKNYKKLTIATLLFGISGIGVLDFIQEINNTWTSLPSRLVFPQKIFGLTPIDYAIFYFVWIFFICAFYEHFLDDEKKQKISNHLAYALVPFVLAFAVVITLFVFNPKFLAMPYAYLVVAFTGMFPAIAYMCFMKPRLIAKTAKLGAFFFVLFLACELTSLKTNLWSFPGQYIGLVTLFGLTFPIEEFIFWICLGAPSVIAYYEFSIDDGK
;
A
#
# COMPACT_ATOMS: atom_id res chain seq x y z
N MET A 1 9.79 28.46 -10.32
CA MET A 1 9.49 27.14 -9.71
C MET A 1 9.34 26.12 -10.83
N ASN A 2 10.05 24.99 -10.78
CA ASN A 2 9.90 23.91 -11.77
C ASN A 2 8.50 23.29 -11.64
N LYS A 3 7.91 22.80 -12.75
CA LYS A 3 6.62 22.09 -12.77
C LYS A 3 6.56 20.99 -11.70
N LYS A 4 7.61 20.15 -11.60
CA LYS A 4 7.68 19.09 -10.56
C LYS A 4 7.66 19.66 -9.13
N GLN A 5 8.29 20.82 -8.87
CA GLN A 5 8.22 21.44 -7.55
C GLN A 5 6.81 21.92 -7.21
N LEU A 6 6.11 22.53 -8.16
CA LEU A 6 4.70 22.91 -7.98
C LEU A 6 3.85 21.68 -7.68
N ASP A 7 4.02 20.62 -8.46
CA ASP A 7 3.25 19.39 -8.28
C ASP A 7 3.47 18.78 -6.89
N LEU A 8 4.72 18.78 -6.38
CA LEU A 8 5.02 18.31 -5.03
C LEU A 8 4.38 19.18 -3.95
N ILE A 9 4.34 20.50 -4.12
CA ILE A 9 3.63 21.41 -3.22
C ILE A 9 2.13 21.12 -3.21
N VAL A 10 1.54 20.86 -4.38
CA VAL A 10 0.12 20.47 -4.48
C VAL A 10 -0.12 19.16 -3.73
N MET A 11 0.76 18.16 -3.87
CA MET A 11 0.66 16.90 -3.12
C MET A 11 0.76 17.11 -1.61
N ALA A 12 1.71 17.93 -1.14
CA ALA A 12 1.82 18.27 0.27
C ALA A 12 0.56 19.00 0.77
N GLY A 13 0.00 19.91 -0.04
CA GLY A 13 -1.27 20.57 0.23
C GLY A 13 -2.45 19.59 0.34
N CYS A 14 -2.50 18.55 -0.51
CA CYS A 14 -3.49 17.48 -0.40
C CYS A 14 -3.36 16.72 0.93
N ILE A 15 -2.14 16.41 1.38
CA ILE A 15 -1.92 15.74 2.68
C ILE A 15 -2.45 16.62 3.82
N VAL A 16 -2.08 17.91 3.85
CA VAL A 16 -2.55 18.85 4.89
C VAL A 16 -4.07 18.97 4.88
N LEU A 17 -4.67 19.11 3.70
CA LEU A 17 -6.12 19.17 3.56
C LEU A 17 -6.78 17.88 4.07
N ALA A 18 -6.24 16.71 3.70
CA ALA A 18 -6.75 15.42 4.13
C ALA A 18 -6.68 15.27 5.66
N VAL A 19 -5.57 15.67 6.28
CA VAL A 19 -5.42 15.69 7.75
C VAL A 19 -6.49 16.58 8.40
N CYS A 20 -6.66 17.82 7.92
CA CYS A 20 -7.65 18.74 8.46
C CYS A 20 -9.08 18.19 8.32
N LEU A 21 -9.42 17.61 7.18
CA LEU A 21 -10.74 17.04 6.93
C LEU A 21 -11.00 15.79 7.79
N SER A 22 -10.02 14.87 7.87
CA SER A 22 -10.11 13.67 8.70
C SER A 22 -10.33 14.01 10.17
N LEU A 23 -9.56 14.95 10.72
CA LEU A 23 -9.68 15.34 12.12
C LEU A 23 -10.96 16.14 12.41
N ARG A 24 -11.44 16.94 11.46
CA ARG A 24 -12.62 17.80 11.66
C ARG A 24 -13.93 17.04 11.52
N TYR A 25 -14.01 16.15 10.53
CA TYR A 25 -15.25 15.51 10.12
C TYR A 25 -15.29 14.01 10.42
N GLU A 26 -14.20 13.46 10.97
CA GLU A 26 -14.07 12.02 11.19
C GLU A 26 -14.43 11.28 9.90
N LEU A 27 -13.64 11.43 8.85
CA LEU A 27 -13.98 10.86 7.53
C LEU A 27 -14.13 9.33 7.58
N PRO A 28 -15.13 8.74 6.90
CA PRO A 28 -15.23 7.28 6.76
C PRO A 28 -14.07 6.74 5.91
N GLY A 29 -13.83 5.42 5.98
CA GLY A 29 -12.67 4.77 5.36
C GLY A 29 -12.46 5.18 3.90
N LEU A 30 -13.48 5.02 3.05
CA LEU A 30 -13.40 5.38 1.64
C LEU A 30 -13.08 6.87 1.39
N ALA A 31 -13.58 7.78 2.24
CA ALA A 31 -13.27 9.19 2.10
C ALA A 31 -11.80 9.47 2.42
N VAL A 32 -11.22 8.80 3.43
CA VAL A 32 -9.77 8.86 3.72
C VAL A 32 -8.97 8.39 2.51
N ILE A 33 -9.36 7.28 1.87
CA ILE A 33 -8.72 6.77 0.63
C ILE A 33 -8.77 7.84 -0.46
N VAL A 34 -9.91 8.49 -0.64
CA VAL A 34 -10.09 9.52 -1.68
C VAL A 34 -9.16 10.71 -1.44
N PHE A 35 -9.14 11.26 -0.23
CA PHE A 35 -8.39 12.49 0.06
C PHE A 35 -6.88 12.26 0.15
N TYR A 36 -6.43 11.17 0.77
CA TYR A 36 -5.00 10.88 0.90
C TYR A 36 -4.38 10.30 -0.37
N LEU A 37 -5.13 9.52 -1.16
CA LEU A 37 -4.54 8.71 -2.22
C LEU A 37 -5.14 9.02 -3.60
N LEU A 38 -6.46 8.95 -3.76
CA LEU A 38 -7.07 9.03 -5.10
C LEU A 38 -6.96 10.43 -5.73
N LEU A 39 -7.32 11.48 -4.99
CA LEU A 39 -7.24 12.86 -5.48
C LEU A 39 -5.82 13.25 -5.91
N PRO A 40 -4.77 13.05 -5.09
CA PRO A 40 -3.41 13.36 -5.54
C PRO A 40 -2.97 12.49 -6.72
N ALA A 41 -3.37 11.21 -6.80
CA ALA A 41 -3.06 10.37 -7.95
C ALA A 41 -3.74 10.85 -9.25
N ILE A 42 -5.02 11.24 -9.18
CA ILE A 42 -5.76 11.81 -10.31
C ILE A 42 -5.10 13.10 -10.76
N TYR A 43 -4.71 13.98 -9.84
CA TYR A 43 -3.98 15.20 -10.17
C TYR A 43 -2.73 14.89 -11.01
N LEU A 44 -1.88 13.95 -10.58
CA LEU A 44 -0.67 13.58 -11.35
C LEU A 44 -1.01 13.02 -12.74
N CYS A 45 -2.10 12.26 -12.86
CA CYS A 45 -2.56 11.72 -14.14
C CYS A 45 -3.07 12.80 -15.11
N ILE A 46 -3.63 13.90 -14.59
CA ILE A 46 -4.05 15.06 -15.39
C ILE A 46 -2.83 15.88 -15.82
N ARG A 47 -1.82 16.00 -14.95
CA ARG A 47 -0.63 16.82 -15.20
C ARG A 47 0.27 16.26 -16.30
N GLU A 48 0.30 14.95 -16.45
CA GLU A 48 1.12 14.30 -17.45
C GLU A 48 0.55 12.95 -17.86
N ARG A 49 0.59 12.66 -19.18
CA ARG A 49 0.19 11.37 -19.70
C ARG A 49 1.12 10.27 -19.16
N LYS A 50 0.53 9.29 -18.50
CA LYS A 50 1.21 8.14 -17.91
C LYS A 50 1.10 6.90 -18.77
N ASN A 51 1.87 5.86 -18.45
CA ASN A 51 1.65 4.55 -19.05
C ASN A 51 0.53 3.82 -18.32
N TYR A 52 -0.73 4.22 -18.60
CA TYR A 52 -1.89 3.67 -17.92
C TYR A 52 -1.99 2.13 -18.03
N LYS A 53 -1.41 1.53 -19.08
CA LYS A 53 -1.35 0.07 -19.21
C LYS A 53 -0.49 -0.55 -18.11
N LYS A 54 0.74 -0.07 -17.91
CA LYS A 54 1.62 -0.54 -16.84
C LYS A 54 1.00 -0.29 -15.45
N LEU A 55 0.49 0.92 -15.23
CA LEU A 55 -0.20 1.30 -13.99
C LEU A 55 -1.38 0.38 -13.68
N THR A 56 -2.23 0.11 -14.67
CA THR A 56 -3.41 -0.76 -14.48
C THR A 56 -2.98 -2.19 -14.16
N ILE A 57 -1.98 -2.73 -14.87
CA ILE A 57 -1.46 -4.08 -14.61
C ILE A 57 -0.84 -4.15 -13.21
N ALA A 58 -0.04 -3.16 -12.81
CA ALA A 58 0.57 -3.09 -11.48
C ALA A 58 -0.49 -3.06 -10.38
N THR A 59 -1.47 -2.18 -10.56
CA THR A 59 -2.56 -1.99 -9.62
C THR A 59 -3.40 -3.26 -9.51
N LEU A 60 -3.75 -3.91 -10.62
CA LEU A 60 -4.51 -5.15 -10.60
C LEU A 60 -3.72 -6.30 -9.96
N LEU A 61 -2.48 -6.51 -10.39
CA LEU A 61 -1.64 -7.60 -9.92
C LEU A 61 -1.37 -7.48 -8.41
N PHE A 62 -0.83 -6.34 -8.00
CA PHE A 62 -0.43 -6.14 -6.61
C PHE A 62 -1.64 -5.86 -5.71
N GLY A 63 -2.69 -5.22 -6.23
CA GLY A 63 -3.91 -4.93 -5.47
C GLY A 63 -4.66 -6.21 -5.12
N ILE A 64 -4.84 -7.12 -6.10
CA ILE A 64 -5.42 -8.45 -5.83
C ILE A 64 -4.55 -9.23 -4.85
N SER A 65 -3.21 -9.17 -4.96
CA SER A 65 -2.34 -9.84 -3.99
C SER A 65 -2.44 -9.25 -2.57
N GLY A 66 -2.57 -7.92 -2.47
CA GLY A 66 -2.73 -7.22 -1.20
C GLY A 66 -3.98 -7.67 -0.47
N ILE A 67 -5.11 -7.65 -1.18
CA ILE A 67 -6.40 -8.12 -0.64
C ILE A 67 -6.33 -9.61 -0.33
N GLY A 68 -5.98 -10.41 -1.34
CA GLY A 68 -6.23 -11.84 -1.34
C GLY A 68 -5.26 -12.63 -0.46
N VAL A 69 -4.01 -12.19 -0.34
CA VAL A 69 -2.98 -12.87 0.46
C VAL A 69 -2.75 -12.14 1.76
N LEU A 70 -2.47 -10.83 1.71
CA LEU A 70 -2.12 -10.10 2.92
C LEU A 70 -3.35 -9.95 3.81
N ASP A 71 -4.36 -9.22 3.34
CA ASP A 71 -5.50 -8.80 4.16
C ASP A 71 -6.33 -9.98 4.67
N PHE A 72 -6.45 -11.06 3.87
CA PHE A 72 -7.07 -12.31 4.33
C PHE A 72 -6.39 -12.91 5.56
N ILE A 73 -5.06 -13.02 5.53
CA ILE A 73 -4.31 -13.55 6.66
C ILE A 73 -4.39 -12.57 7.84
N GLN A 74 -4.30 -11.26 7.59
CA GLN A 74 -4.34 -10.25 8.65
C GLN A 74 -5.69 -10.21 9.37
N GLU A 75 -6.81 -10.26 8.65
CA GLU A 75 -8.15 -10.25 9.23
C GLU A 75 -8.42 -11.51 10.07
N ILE A 76 -8.00 -12.70 9.61
CA ILE A 76 -8.12 -13.95 10.40
C ILE A 76 -7.35 -13.85 11.73
N ASN A 77 -6.22 -13.14 11.72
CA ASN A 77 -5.36 -12.97 12.89
C ASN A 77 -5.67 -11.72 13.70
N ASN A 78 -6.71 -10.97 13.33
CA ASN A 78 -7.07 -9.69 13.94
C ASN A 78 -5.88 -8.71 14.00
N THR A 79 -5.00 -8.74 13.00
CA THR A 79 -3.83 -7.85 12.93
C THR A 79 -4.25 -6.39 12.85
N TRP A 80 -5.39 -6.08 12.26
CA TRP A 80 -6.06 -4.81 12.41
C TRP A 80 -7.56 -5.03 12.32
N THR A 81 -8.33 -4.07 12.83
CA THR A 81 -9.78 -4.06 12.64
C THR A 81 -10.25 -2.63 12.41
N SER A 82 -11.18 -2.43 11.47
CA SER A 82 -11.93 -1.17 11.34
C SER A 82 -13.24 -1.24 12.10
N LEU A 83 -13.69 -0.08 12.58
CA LEU A 83 -15.04 0.05 13.11
C LEU A 83 -16.06 -0.16 11.97
N PRO A 84 -16.99 -1.13 12.07
CA PRO A 84 -17.95 -1.40 10.99
C PRO A 84 -18.80 -0.19 10.60
N SER A 85 -19.09 0.71 11.54
CA SER A 85 -19.83 1.96 11.31
C SER A 85 -19.08 2.98 10.45
N ARG A 86 -17.79 2.76 10.19
CA ARG A 86 -16.90 3.66 9.45
C ARG A 86 -16.60 3.14 8.04
N LEU A 87 -17.05 1.93 7.71
CA LEU A 87 -16.98 1.36 6.37
C LEU A 87 -18.11 1.94 5.52
N VAL A 88 -17.83 2.23 4.25
CA VAL A 88 -18.86 2.69 3.31
C VAL A 88 -19.64 1.50 2.74
N PHE A 89 -18.95 0.39 2.48
CA PHE A 89 -19.59 -0.83 1.99
C PHE A 89 -19.80 -1.82 3.13
N PRO A 90 -21.05 -2.27 3.39
CA PRO A 90 -21.32 -3.28 4.41
C PRO A 90 -20.86 -4.69 3.98
N GLN A 91 -20.62 -4.92 2.68
CA GLN A 91 -20.25 -6.24 2.16
C GLN A 91 -18.78 -6.55 2.41
N LYS A 92 -18.51 -7.84 2.61
CA LYS A 92 -17.16 -8.41 2.80
C LYS A 92 -16.88 -9.48 1.76
N ILE A 93 -15.68 -9.48 1.22
CA ILE A 93 -15.16 -10.52 0.33
C ILE A 93 -14.99 -11.81 1.15
N PHE A 94 -15.64 -12.90 0.73
CA PHE A 94 -15.75 -14.16 1.47
C PHE A 94 -16.23 -14.01 2.93
N GLY A 95 -16.99 -12.95 3.24
CA GLY A 95 -17.48 -12.68 4.59
C GLY A 95 -16.42 -12.17 5.58
N LEU A 96 -15.18 -11.97 5.13
CA LEU A 96 -14.04 -11.61 5.97
C LEU A 96 -13.59 -10.17 5.71
N THR A 97 -13.00 -9.92 4.54
CA THR A 97 -12.32 -8.67 4.20
C THR A 97 -13.29 -7.61 3.66
N PRO A 98 -13.37 -6.41 4.26
CA PRO A 98 -14.18 -5.30 3.75
C PRO A 98 -13.82 -4.90 2.30
N ILE A 99 -14.84 -4.56 1.50
CA ILE A 99 -14.61 -4.07 0.12
C ILE A 99 -13.84 -2.72 0.12
N ASP A 100 -14.04 -1.88 1.14
CA ASP A 100 -13.28 -0.63 1.30
C ASP A 100 -11.76 -0.86 1.26
N TYR A 101 -11.27 -1.93 1.89
CA TYR A 101 -9.85 -2.28 1.91
C TYR A 101 -9.35 -2.74 0.53
N ALA A 102 -10.21 -3.40 -0.24
CA ALA A 102 -9.89 -3.72 -1.62
C ALA A 102 -9.63 -2.47 -2.45
N ILE A 103 -10.54 -1.51 -2.37
CA ILE A 103 -10.38 -0.23 -3.06
C ILE A 103 -9.12 0.49 -2.56
N PHE A 104 -8.84 0.45 -1.26
CA PHE A 104 -7.65 1.02 -0.67
C PHE A 104 -6.37 0.48 -1.32
N TYR A 105 -6.18 -0.84 -1.37
CA TYR A 105 -4.97 -1.42 -1.96
C TYR A 105 -4.79 -1.03 -3.42
N PHE A 106 -5.87 -1.04 -4.22
CA PHE A 106 -5.80 -0.61 -5.62
C PHE A 106 -5.37 0.84 -5.75
N VAL A 107 -6.01 1.76 -5.03
CA VAL A 107 -5.70 3.19 -5.10
C VAL A 107 -4.31 3.50 -4.54
N TRP A 108 -3.91 2.81 -3.47
CA TRP A 108 -2.61 2.94 -2.84
C TRP A 108 -1.47 2.59 -3.81
N ILE A 109 -1.54 1.40 -4.43
CA ILE A 109 -0.53 0.96 -5.42
C ILE A 109 -0.54 1.88 -6.63
N PHE A 110 -1.73 2.22 -7.14
CA PHE A 110 -1.87 3.13 -8.27
C PHE A 110 -1.17 4.46 -8.00
N PHE A 111 -1.39 5.05 -6.82
CA PHE A 111 -0.79 6.33 -6.48
C PHE A 111 0.74 6.24 -6.35
N ILE A 112 1.26 5.19 -5.71
CA ILE A 112 2.71 4.98 -5.60
C ILE A 112 3.34 4.88 -7.00
N CYS A 113 2.78 4.07 -7.90
CA CYS A 113 3.26 3.93 -9.27
C CYS A 113 3.13 5.24 -10.05
N ALA A 114 2.02 5.96 -9.94
CA ALA A 114 1.80 7.22 -10.65
C ALA A 114 2.77 8.32 -10.18
N PHE A 115 3.04 8.37 -8.88
CA PHE A 115 4.04 9.26 -8.30
C PHE A 115 5.44 8.92 -8.82
N TYR A 116 5.80 7.65 -8.80
CA TYR A 116 7.09 7.19 -9.30
C TYR A 116 7.29 7.56 -10.78
N GLU A 117 6.32 7.25 -11.65
CA GLU A 117 6.34 7.62 -13.08
C GLU A 117 6.40 9.13 -13.31
N HIS A 118 5.88 9.95 -12.38
CA HIS A 118 5.91 11.41 -12.52
C HIS A 118 7.22 12.04 -12.10
N PHE A 119 7.72 11.64 -10.93
CA PHE A 119 8.82 12.35 -10.29
C PHE A 119 10.18 11.72 -10.59
N LEU A 120 10.25 10.40 -10.70
CA LEU A 120 11.49 9.63 -10.53
C LEU A 120 11.83 8.74 -11.72
N ASP A 121 10.84 8.40 -12.54
CA ASP A 121 11.08 7.73 -13.81
C ASP A 121 11.09 8.75 -14.96
N ASP A 122 12.15 8.70 -15.74
CA ASP A 122 12.33 9.55 -16.91
C ASP A 122 12.01 8.77 -18.22
N GLU A 123 11.85 7.44 -18.15
CA GLU A 123 11.69 6.56 -19.30
C GLU A 123 10.22 6.16 -19.56
N LYS A 124 9.54 6.86 -20.47
CA LYS A 124 8.15 6.58 -20.84
C LYS A 124 7.98 5.41 -21.82
N LYS A 125 8.70 4.31 -21.60
CA LYS A 125 8.59 3.12 -22.45
C LYS A 125 7.20 2.51 -22.30
N GLN A 126 6.58 2.21 -23.44
CA GLN A 126 5.23 1.64 -23.50
C GLN A 126 5.20 0.11 -23.29
N LYS A 127 6.35 -0.57 -23.40
CA LYS A 127 6.42 -2.03 -23.37
C LYS A 127 6.38 -2.55 -21.92
N ILE A 128 5.65 -3.63 -21.70
CA ILE A 128 5.61 -4.36 -20.44
C ILE A 128 6.77 -5.35 -20.41
N SER A 129 7.36 -5.54 -19.23
CA SER A 129 8.41 -6.52 -19.00
C SER A 129 8.01 -7.95 -19.36
N ASN A 130 8.98 -8.73 -19.83
CA ASN A 130 8.80 -10.17 -19.99
C ASN A 130 8.78 -10.91 -18.64
N HIS A 131 9.15 -10.23 -17.54
CA HIS A 131 9.19 -10.80 -16.20
C HIS A 131 7.84 -10.80 -15.48
N LEU A 132 6.76 -10.31 -16.12
CA LEU A 132 5.44 -10.26 -15.50
C LEU A 132 4.98 -11.62 -14.96
N ALA A 133 5.28 -12.70 -15.68
CA ALA A 133 4.96 -14.06 -15.25
C ALA A 133 5.66 -14.46 -13.94
N TYR A 134 6.89 -13.98 -13.70
CA TYR A 134 7.63 -14.26 -12.46
C TYR A 134 7.04 -13.59 -11.23
N ALA A 135 6.28 -12.50 -11.41
CA ALA A 135 5.46 -11.94 -10.34
C ALA A 135 4.12 -12.68 -10.25
N LEU A 136 3.41 -12.82 -11.38
CA LEU A 136 2.06 -13.36 -11.41
C LEU A 136 1.96 -14.79 -10.85
N VAL A 137 2.87 -15.69 -11.22
CA VAL A 137 2.78 -17.10 -10.83
C VAL A 137 2.91 -17.29 -9.32
N PRO A 138 3.94 -16.78 -8.63
CA PRO A 138 4.02 -16.87 -7.17
C PRO A 138 2.80 -16.27 -6.47
N PHE A 139 2.27 -15.14 -6.95
CA PHE A 139 1.09 -14.52 -6.34
C PHE A 139 -0.17 -15.36 -6.50
N VAL A 140 -0.44 -15.88 -7.70
CA VAL A 140 -1.59 -16.75 -7.95
C VAL A 140 -1.49 -18.02 -7.11
N LEU A 141 -0.30 -18.61 -7.00
CA LEU A 141 -0.08 -19.78 -6.16
C LEU A 141 -0.29 -19.46 -4.68
N ALA A 142 0.27 -18.36 -4.16
CA ALA A 142 0.08 -17.93 -2.78
C ALA A 142 -1.41 -17.69 -2.48
N PHE A 143 -2.12 -16.99 -3.37
CA PHE A 143 -3.56 -16.76 -3.23
C PHE A 143 -4.35 -18.06 -3.24
N ALA A 144 -4.07 -18.97 -4.19
CA ALA A 144 -4.73 -20.27 -4.25
C ALA A 144 -4.50 -21.09 -2.98
N VAL A 145 -3.28 -21.09 -2.43
CA VAL A 145 -2.96 -21.75 -1.16
C VAL A 145 -3.76 -21.14 0.00
N VAL A 146 -3.76 -19.82 0.14
CA VAL A 146 -4.49 -19.12 1.21
C VAL A 146 -5.99 -19.42 1.13
N ILE A 147 -6.60 -19.28 -0.05
CA ILE A 147 -8.03 -19.57 -0.23
C ILE A 147 -8.34 -21.05 0.03
N THR A 148 -7.48 -21.97 -0.42
CA THR A 148 -7.66 -23.40 -0.16
C THR A 148 -7.64 -23.67 1.35
N LEU A 149 -6.61 -23.19 2.07
CA LEU A 149 -6.51 -23.34 3.52
C LEU A 149 -7.72 -22.73 4.24
N PHE A 150 -8.16 -21.55 3.81
CA PHE A 150 -9.35 -20.88 4.37
C PHE A 150 -10.62 -21.71 4.21
N VAL A 151 -10.88 -22.25 3.00
CA VAL A 151 -12.09 -23.04 2.73
C VAL A 151 -12.10 -24.37 3.49
N PHE A 152 -10.94 -25.03 3.65
CA PHE A 152 -10.86 -26.28 4.41
C PHE A 152 -10.94 -26.06 5.92
N ASN A 153 -10.16 -25.12 6.47
CA ASN A 153 -10.20 -24.75 7.89
C ASN A 153 -9.45 -23.41 8.12
N PRO A 154 -10.16 -22.30 8.42
CA PRO A 154 -9.52 -21.00 8.65
C PRO A 154 -8.47 -20.99 9.77
N LYS A 155 -8.53 -21.94 10.72
CA LYS A 155 -7.52 -22.06 11.79
C LYS A 155 -6.11 -22.39 11.27
N PHE A 156 -5.97 -22.93 10.06
CA PHE A 156 -4.66 -23.15 9.44
C PHE A 156 -3.94 -21.85 9.07
N LEU A 157 -4.67 -20.75 8.97
CA LEU A 157 -4.11 -19.42 8.70
C LEU A 157 -3.88 -18.62 9.99
N ALA A 158 -4.30 -19.13 11.15
CA ALA A 158 -4.06 -18.49 12.43
C ALA A 158 -2.62 -18.71 12.88
N MET A 159 -1.87 -17.64 13.12
CA MET A 159 -0.47 -17.68 13.53
C MET A 159 -0.10 -16.46 14.39
N PRO A 160 0.77 -16.63 15.39
CA PRO A 160 1.28 -15.50 16.17
C PRO A 160 2.12 -14.58 15.29
N TYR A 161 2.06 -13.27 15.55
CA TYR A 161 2.80 -12.25 14.81
C TYR A 161 2.55 -12.30 13.29
N ALA A 162 1.32 -12.59 12.88
CA ALA A 162 0.93 -12.69 11.47
C ALA A 162 1.34 -11.46 10.66
N TYR A 163 1.28 -10.26 11.26
CA TYR A 163 1.76 -9.06 10.59
C TYR A 163 3.22 -9.18 10.16
N LEU A 164 4.11 -9.45 11.12
CA LEU A 164 5.53 -9.57 10.86
C LEU A 164 5.81 -10.64 9.80
N VAL A 165 5.20 -11.81 9.92
CA VAL A 165 5.42 -12.94 8.99
C VAL A 165 5.02 -12.55 7.57
N VAL A 166 3.81 -12.02 7.39
CA VAL A 166 3.27 -11.65 6.09
C VAL A 166 4.03 -10.47 5.48
N ALA A 167 4.31 -9.43 6.27
CA ALA A 167 5.03 -8.26 5.79
C ALA A 167 6.50 -8.59 5.45
N PHE A 168 7.17 -9.39 6.28
CA PHE A 168 8.53 -9.82 6.01
C PHE A 168 8.60 -10.68 4.75
N THR A 169 7.77 -11.71 4.63
CA THR A 169 7.76 -12.58 3.44
C THR A 169 7.38 -11.84 2.16
N GLY A 170 6.46 -10.88 2.26
CA GLY A 170 6.00 -10.07 1.13
C GLY A 170 6.92 -8.92 0.74
N MET A 171 7.68 -8.33 1.66
CA MET A 171 8.51 -7.15 1.35
C MET A 171 10.01 -7.44 1.33
N PHE A 172 10.50 -8.42 2.10
CA PHE A 172 11.93 -8.74 2.15
C PHE A 172 12.53 -9.09 0.78
N PRO A 173 11.85 -9.86 -0.11
CA PRO A 173 12.39 -10.11 -1.45
C PRO A 173 12.56 -8.84 -2.28
N ALA A 174 11.64 -7.87 -2.18
CA ALA A 174 11.76 -6.57 -2.83
C ALA A 174 12.95 -5.76 -2.29
N ILE A 175 13.15 -5.74 -0.96
CA ILE A 175 14.31 -5.08 -0.36
C ILE A 175 15.62 -5.76 -0.78
N ALA A 176 15.67 -7.10 -0.74
CA ALA A 176 16.83 -7.87 -1.19
C ALA A 176 17.16 -7.61 -2.66
N TYR A 177 16.14 -7.54 -3.53
CA TYR A 177 16.31 -7.17 -4.94
C TYR A 177 16.96 -5.79 -5.08
N MET A 178 16.48 -4.78 -4.34
CA MET A 178 17.09 -3.44 -4.36
C MET A 178 18.52 -3.45 -3.84
N CYS A 179 18.81 -4.14 -2.74
CA CYS A 179 20.13 -4.14 -2.12
C CYS A 179 21.18 -4.89 -2.96
N PHE A 180 20.83 -6.05 -3.51
CA PHE A 180 21.80 -6.96 -4.13
C PHE A 180 21.77 -6.93 -5.66
N MET A 181 20.63 -6.66 -6.29
CA MET A 181 20.46 -6.74 -7.75
C MET A 181 20.33 -5.36 -8.42
N LYS A 182 19.70 -4.40 -7.75
CA LYS A 182 19.44 -3.04 -8.29
C LYS A 182 19.73 -1.93 -7.26
N PRO A 183 20.98 -1.76 -6.79
CA PRO A 183 21.32 -0.77 -5.76
C PRO A 183 21.05 0.68 -6.17
N ARG A 184 21.03 0.98 -7.49
CA ARG A 184 20.66 2.31 -8.00
C ARG A 184 19.20 2.68 -7.70
N LEU A 185 18.32 1.68 -7.56
CA LEU A 185 16.92 1.89 -7.25
C LEU A 185 16.73 2.44 -5.84
N ILE A 186 17.65 2.14 -4.90
CA ILE A 186 17.61 2.63 -3.51
C ILE A 186 17.56 4.16 -3.45
N ALA A 187 18.35 4.86 -4.27
CA ALA A 187 18.36 6.32 -4.27
C ALA A 187 17.04 6.91 -4.80
N LYS A 188 16.41 6.26 -5.79
CA LYS A 188 15.09 6.65 -6.29
C LYS A 188 14.01 6.37 -5.24
N THR A 189 13.99 5.16 -4.68
CA THR A 189 12.99 4.74 -3.69
C THR A 189 13.16 5.41 -2.34
N ALA A 190 14.35 5.90 -1.97
CA ALA A 190 14.53 6.74 -0.79
C ALA A 190 13.80 8.09 -0.92
N LYS A 191 13.85 8.73 -2.09
CA LYS A 191 13.12 9.99 -2.35
C LYS A 191 11.60 9.77 -2.35
N LEU A 192 11.15 8.69 -2.99
CA LEU A 192 9.76 8.23 -2.95
C LEU A 192 9.31 7.96 -1.50
N GLY A 193 10.11 7.17 -0.79
CA GLY A 193 9.87 6.75 0.58
C GLY A 193 9.77 7.94 1.52
N ALA A 194 10.61 8.96 1.36
CA ALA A 194 10.51 10.18 2.17
C ALA A 194 9.16 10.90 2.01
N PHE A 195 8.64 11.00 0.79
CA PHE A 195 7.31 11.60 0.55
C PHE A 195 6.21 10.72 1.14
N PHE A 196 6.21 9.43 0.81
CA PHE A 196 5.17 8.50 1.27
C PHE A 196 5.22 8.20 2.77
N PHE A 197 6.39 8.30 3.41
CA PHE A 197 6.54 8.23 4.86
C PHE A 197 5.70 9.31 5.53
N VAL A 198 5.81 10.57 5.07
CA VAL A 198 5.01 11.67 5.62
C VAL A 198 3.53 11.43 5.38
N LEU A 199 3.16 10.97 4.18
CA LEU A 199 1.77 10.70 3.82
C LEU A 199 1.16 9.57 4.66
N PHE A 200 1.81 8.41 4.74
CA PHE A 200 1.32 7.25 5.48
C PHE A 200 1.33 7.49 6.97
N LEU A 201 2.36 8.15 7.51
CA LEU A 201 2.36 8.52 8.93
C LEU A 201 1.22 9.50 9.25
N ALA A 202 0.99 10.51 8.39
CA ALA A 202 -0.13 11.42 8.58
C ALA A 202 -1.49 10.70 8.51
N CYS A 203 -1.65 9.78 7.55
CA CYS A 203 -2.85 8.95 7.44
C CYS A 203 -3.04 8.12 8.72
N GLU A 204 -2.02 7.37 9.13
CA GLU A 204 -2.02 6.50 10.31
C GLU A 204 -2.41 7.24 11.58
N LEU A 205 -1.73 8.35 11.87
CA LEU A 205 -2.00 9.13 13.07
C LEU A 205 -3.43 9.70 13.09
N THR A 206 -3.94 10.15 11.93
CA THR A 206 -5.34 10.62 11.86
C THR A 206 -6.36 9.50 11.97
N SER A 207 -6.09 8.34 11.37
CA SER A 207 -6.93 7.14 11.46
C SER A 207 -7.02 6.65 12.90
N LEU A 208 -5.89 6.54 13.60
CA LEU A 208 -5.84 6.17 15.01
C LEU A 208 -6.55 7.19 15.89
N LYS A 209 -6.30 8.50 15.65
CA LYS A 209 -6.94 9.56 16.44
C LYS A 209 -8.46 9.58 16.32
N THR A 210 -8.98 9.19 15.15
CA THR A 210 -10.42 9.15 14.85
C THR A 210 -11.03 7.76 15.02
N ASN A 211 -10.27 6.81 15.59
CA ASN A 211 -10.66 5.41 15.76
C ASN A 211 -11.13 4.74 14.46
N LEU A 212 -10.59 5.13 13.31
CA LEU A 212 -10.96 4.52 12.03
C LEU A 212 -10.59 3.03 12.01
N TRP A 213 -9.40 2.70 12.49
CA TRP A 213 -8.95 1.34 12.74
C TRP A 213 -8.15 1.24 14.04
N SER A 214 -7.93 0.00 14.47
CA SER A 214 -7.15 -0.36 15.65
C SER A 214 -6.34 -1.64 15.41
N PHE A 215 -5.39 -1.91 16.29
CA PHE A 215 -4.44 -3.02 16.20
C PHE A 215 -4.61 -3.98 17.40
N PRO A 216 -5.60 -4.90 17.38
CA PRO A 216 -5.86 -5.81 18.49
C PRO A 216 -5.03 -7.11 18.45
N GLY A 217 -4.18 -7.28 17.44
CA GLY A 217 -3.41 -8.50 17.19
C GLY A 217 -2.16 -8.64 18.08
N GLN A 218 -1.24 -9.50 17.64
CA GLN A 218 0.04 -9.73 18.31
C GLN A 218 1.19 -9.13 17.51
N TYR A 219 2.05 -8.38 18.20
CA TYR A 219 3.14 -7.61 17.61
C TYR A 219 4.41 -7.78 18.43
N ILE A 220 5.57 -7.69 17.79
CA ILE A 220 6.87 -7.81 18.48
C ILE A 220 7.22 -6.57 19.30
N GLY A 221 6.52 -5.46 19.05
CA GLY A 221 6.74 -4.20 19.75
C GLY A 221 5.72 -3.14 19.33
N LEU A 222 5.68 -2.07 20.12
CA LEU A 222 4.79 -0.93 19.89
C LEU A 222 5.61 0.35 19.78
N VAL A 223 5.15 1.25 18.92
CA VAL A 223 5.67 2.61 18.75
C VAL A 223 4.62 3.58 19.26
N THR A 224 5.03 4.60 20.01
CA THR A 224 4.13 5.66 20.49
C THR A 224 4.57 7.02 19.97
N LEU A 225 3.68 7.69 19.24
CA LEU A 225 3.89 9.04 18.69
C LEU A 225 2.69 9.92 19.01
N PHE A 226 2.92 11.10 19.58
CA PHE A 226 1.85 12.05 19.96
C PHE A 226 0.75 11.43 20.85
N GLY A 227 1.10 10.43 21.68
CA GLY A 227 0.17 9.71 22.54
C GLY A 227 -0.69 8.65 21.82
N LEU A 228 -0.44 8.40 20.52
CA LEU A 228 -1.05 7.32 19.76
C LEU A 228 -0.07 6.16 19.66
N THR A 229 -0.56 4.94 19.86
CA THR A 229 0.26 3.73 19.89
C THR A 229 -0.16 2.77 18.79
N PHE A 230 0.81 2.22 18.06
CA PHE A 230 0.59 1.27 16.99
C PHE A 230 1.80 0.32 16.84
N PRO A 231 1.66 -0.80 16.12
CA PRO A 231 2.72 -1.80 15.98
C PRO A 231 3.99 -1.28 15.33
N ILE A 232 5.14 -1.81 15.75
CA ILE A 232 6.41 -1.54 15.06
C ILE A 232 6.41 -2.08 13.63
N GLU A 233 5.68 -3.17 13.37
CA GLU A 233 5.48 -3.74 12.04
C GLU A 233 4.77 -2.75 11.11
N GLU A 234 3.75 -2.04 11.58
CA GLU A 234 3.07 -0.98 10.83
C GLU A 234 4.06 0.15 10.52
N PHE A 235 4.84 0.58 11.51
CA PHE A 235 5.84 1.64 11.30
C PHE A 235 6.90 1.27 10.27
N ILE A 236 7.44 0.06 10.34
CA ILE A 236 8.53 -0.38 9.47
C ILE A 236 7.99 -0.77 8.09
N PHE A 237 7.06 -1.71 8.02
CA PHE A 237 6.67 -2.31 6.75
C PHE A 237 5.69 -1.44 5.99
N TRP A 238 4.67 -0.90 6.67
CA TRP A 238 3.69 -0.06 6.01
C TRP A 238 4.22 1.35 5.74
N ILE A 239 4.64 2.07 6.78
CA ILE A 239 5.00 3.49 6.67
C ILE A 239 6.36 3.70 5.97
N CYS A 240 7.38 2.93 6.35
CA CYS A 240 8.74 3.13 5.81
C CYS A 240 8.99 2.36 4.50
N LEU A 241 8.60 1.08 4.44
CA LEU A 241 8.98 0.17 3.35
C LEU A 241 7.88 -0.09 2.31
N GLY A 242 6.64 0.34 2.56
CA GLY A 242 5.51 0.04 1.69
C GLY A 242 5.71 0.55 0.27
N ALA A 243 5.93 1.86 0.11
CA ALA A 243 6.15 2.47 -1.20
C ALA A 243 7.44 1.97 -1.89
N PRO A 244 8.60 1.89 -1.22
CA PRO A 244 9.80 1.28 -1.79
C PRO A 244 9.59 -0.15 -2.29
N SER A 245 8.86 -0.99 -1.54
CA SER A 245 8.62 -2.39 -1.90
C SER A 245 7.73 -2.51 -3.14
N VAL A 246 6.67 -1.69 -3.23
CA VAL A 246 5.81 -1.63 -4.42
C VAL A 246 6.62 -1.28 -5.66
N ILE A 247 7.51 -0.28 -5.57
CA ILE A 247 8.33 0.11 -6.72
C ILE A 247 9.40 -0.92 -7.08
N ALA A 248 9.97 -1.62 -6.10
CA ALA A 248 10.88 -2.72 -6.38
C ALA A 248 10.20 -3.83 -7.20
N TYR A 249 8.97 -4.23 -6.83
CA TYR A 249 8.21 -5.20 -7.61
C TYR A 249 7.77 -4.66 -8.97
N TYR A 250 7.37 -3.39 -9.04
CA TYR A 250 7.03 -2.72 -10.29
C TYR A 250 8.19 -2.75 -11.28
N GLU A 251 9.37 -2.30 -10.87
CA GLU A 251 10.61 -2.29 -11.67
C GLU A 251 11.06 -3.69 -12.08
N PHE A 252 10.91 -4.67 -11.20
CA PHE A 252 11.31 -6.04 -11.49
C PHE A 252 10.41 -6.71 -12.54
N SER A 253 9.09 -6.54 -12.40
CA SER A 253 8.09 -7.40 -13.06
C SER A 253 7.26 -6.72 -14.15
N ILE A 254 7.15 -5.40 -14.11
CA ILE A 254 6.30 -4.63 -15.04
C ILE A 254 7.17 -3.71 -15.88
N ASP A 255 8.21 -3.14 -15.29
CA ASP A 255 9.24 -2.41 -16.01
C ASP A 255 10.42 -3.29 -16.47
N ASP A 256 11.24 -2.74 -17.36
CA ASP A 256 12.42 -3.41 -17.90
C ASP A 256 13.65 -3.30 -16.98
N GLY A 257 13.48 -2.73 -15.79
CA GLY A 257 14.47 -2.66 -14.71
C GLY A 257 15.74 -1.91 -15.08
N LYS A 258 15.68 -0.96 -16.02
CA LYS A 258 16.84 -0.18 -16.49
C LYS A 258 17.01 1.14 -15.75
#